data_AF-A0A183ALD4-F1
#
_entry.id   AF-A0A183ALD4-F1
#
_cell.length_a   1.000
_cell.length_b   1.000
_cell.length_c   1.000
_cell.angle_alpha   90.00
_cell.angle_beta   90.00
_cell.angle_gamma   90.00
#
_symmetry.space_group_name_H-M   'P 1'
#
loop_
_entity.id
_entity.type
_entity.pdbx_description
1 polymer ?
#
loop_
_entity_poly.entity_id
_entity_poly.type
_entity_poly.pdbx_seq_one_letter_code
_entity_poly.pdbx_strand_id
1 'polypeptide(L)'
;MKVLSVLDGEPVFLKRCVLPYGQREGVLKALQKIEQDGVISKVESSALATPIVVAMKSDDGIPGISGDYRLTLNPRLRRCAATTMKPANFMKSLHGCQYFSKIN
;
A
#
# COMPACT_ATOMS: atom_id res chain seq x y z
N MET A 1 -2.61 -17.79 2.84
CA MET A 1 -2.06 -16.42 2.86
C MET A 1 -0.66 -16.49 3.43
N LYS A 2 0.39 -16.26 2.63
CA LYS A 2 1.78 -16.34 3.11
C LYS A 2 2.14 -14.97 3.67
N VAL A 3 2.12 -14.83 5.00
CA VAL A 3 2.54 -13.60 5.68
C VAL A 3 4.04 -13.44 5.43
N LEU A 4 4.44 -12.30 4.87
CA LEU A 4 5.86 -11.96 4.74
C LEU A 4 6.40 -11.70 6.14
N SER A 5 7.25 -12.59 6.64
CA SER A 5 7.92 -12.40 7.92
C SER A 5 8.97 -11.29 7.78
N VAL A 6 8.91 -10.30 8.67
CA VAL A 6 10.00 -9.33 8.88
C VAL A 6 11.23 -10.13 9.30
N LEU A 7 12.36 -9.92 8.62
CA LEU A 7 13.66 -10.43 9.09
C LEU A 7 13.96 -9.69 10.39
N ASP A 8 14.39 -10.40 11.45
CA ASP A 8 14.83 -9.78 12.71
C ASP A 8 15.70 -8.56 12.42
N GLY A 9 15.12 -7.38 12.58
CA GLY A 9 15.63 -6.17 11.95
C GLY A 9 15.16 -4.96 12.73
N GLU A 10 16.13 -4.11 13.09
CA GLU A 10 15.88 -2.95 13.94
C GLU A 10 14.82 -2.02 13.33
N PRO A 11 13.85 -1.57 14.14
CA PRO A 11 12.84 -0.61 13.70
C PRO A 11 13.50 0.68 13.19
N VAL A 12 13.04 1.20 12.05
CA VAL A 12 13.52 2.48 11.53
C VAL A 12 12.60 3.64 11.89
N PHE A 13 13.19 4.49 12.72
CA PHE A 13 12.86 5.87 13.04
C PHE A 13 13.00 6.84 11.87
N LEU A 14 12.01 7.01 10.98
CA LEU A 14 12.00 8.18 10.09
C LEU A 14 11.26 9.36 10.72
N LYS A 15 11.78 10.57 10.51
CA LYS A 15 11.10 11.81 10.90
C LYS A 15 9.73 11.88 10.20
N ARG A 16 8.76 12.51 10.88
CA ARG A 16 7.43 12.74 10.31
C ARG A 16 7.53 13.51 8.99
N CYS A 17 6.67 13.14 8.04
CA CYS A 17 6.47 13.91 6.82
C CYS A 17 5.82 15.27 7.17
N VAL A 18 6.33 16.36 6.59
CA VAL A 18 5.75 17.70 6.73
C VAL A 18 4.76 17.89 5.59
N LEU A 19 3.48 18.04 5.93
CA LEU A 19 2.42 18.28 4.96
C LEU A 19 2.23 19.79 4.73
N PRO A 20 2.22 20.25 3.46
CA PRO A 20 1.76 21.58 3.10
C PRO A 20 0.38 21.87 3.68
N TYR A 21 0.14 23.12 4.09
CA TYR A 21 -1.10 23.50 4.79
C TYR A 21 -2.35 23.10 4.00
N GLY A 22 -2.39 23.39 2.70
CA GLY A 22 -3.54 23.06 1.84
C GLY A 22 -3.82 21.56 1.67
N GLN A 23 -2.87 20.67 2.01
CA GLN A 23 -3.07 19.22 1.90
C GLN A 23 -3.59 18.58 3.19
N ARG A 24 -3.51 19.27 4.33
CA ARG A 24 -3.81 18.69 5.65
C ARG A 24 -5.25 18.21 5.78
N GLU A 25 -6.21 19.01 5.31
CA GLU A 25 -7.63 18.67 5.38
C GLU A 25 -7.98 17.47 4.50
N GLY A 26 -7.48 17.44 3.27
CA GLY A 26 -7.67 16.31 2.37
C GLY A 26 -7.07 15.02 2.92
N VAL A 27 -5.85 15.09 3.48
CA VAL A 27 -5.21 13.94 4.12
C VAL A 27 -6.00 13.45 5.33
N LEU A 28 -6.53 14.36 6.16
CA LEU A 28 -7.36 13.98 7.30
C LEU A 28 -8.64 13.24 6.86
N LYS A 29 -9.36 13.76 5.86
CA LYS A 29 -10.56 13.11 5.30
C LYS A 29 -10.24 11.72 4.75
N ALA A 30 -9.13 11.57 4.04
CA ALA A 30 -8.69 10.29 3.52
C ALA A 30 -8.38 9.29 4.65
N LEU A 31 -7.66 9.70 5.70
CA LEU A 31 -7.39 8.84 6.86
C LEU A 31 -8.67 8.42 7.57
N GLN A 32 -9.60 9.34 7.80
CA GLN A 32 -10.89 9.06 8.43
C GLN A 32 -11.70 8.04 7.63
N LYS A 33 -11.73 8.17 6.30
CA LYS A 33 -12.41 7.20 5.43
C LYS A 33 -11.78 5.80 5.56
N ILE A 34 -10.46 5.71 5.48
CA ILE A 34 -9.74 4.43 5.58
C ILE A 34 -9.92 3.78 6.98
N GLU A 35 -10.03 4.59 8.03
CA GLU A 35 -10.34 4.13 9.39
C GLU A 35 -11.81 3.66 9.51
N GLN A 36 -12.77 4.40 8.95
CA GLN A 36 -14.19 4.01 8.90
C GLN A 36 -14.41 2.72 8.11
N ASP A 37 -13.67 2.54 7.02
CA ASP A 37 -13.68 1.32 6.22
C ASP A 37 -13.00 0.13 6.95
N GLY A 38 -12.42 0.35 8.13
CA GLY A 38 -11.79 -0.68 8.97
C GLY A 38 -10.42 -1.15 8.48
N VAL A 39 -9.78 -0.41 7.57
CA VAL A 39 -8.50 -0.77 6.97
C VAL A 39 -7.32 -0.42 7.89
N ILE A 40 -7.44 0.70 8.62
CA ILE A 40 -6.45 1.13 9.63
C ILE A 40 -7.14 1.42 10.96
N SER A 41 -6.34 1.45 12.03
CA SER A 41 -6.79 1.89 13.34
C SER A 41 -5.74 2.80 13.97
N LYS A 42 -6.20 3.73 14.80
CA LYS A 42 -5.30 4.53 15.63
C LYS A 42 -4.56 3.64 16.64
N VAL A 43 -3.26 3.87 16.77
CA VAL A 43 -2.40 3.27 17.80
C VAL A 43 -1.72 4.36 18.61
N GLU A 44 -1.62 4.18 19.93
CA GLU A 44 -0.95 5.15 20.81
C GLU A 44 0.57 5.12 20.65
N SER A 45 1.14 3.93 20.39
CA SER A 45 2.56 3.77 20.10
C SER A 45 2.80 2.59 19.16
N SER A 46 3.91 2.64 18.43
CA SER A 46 4.37 1.55 17.57
C SER A 46 5.89 1.57 17.52
N ALA A 47 6.51 0.39 17.55
CA ALA A 47 7.93 0.25 17.30
C ALA A 47 8.29 0.55 15.84
N LEU A 48 7.33 0.45 14.91
CA LEU A 48 7.54 0.68 13.49
C LEU A 48 6.73 1.87 13.02
N ALA A 49 7.37 2.76 12.25
CA ALA A 49 6.72 3.91 11.63
C ALA A 49 7.16 4.05 10.18
N THR A 50 6.25 4.49 9.32
CA THR A 50 6.53 4.80 7.91
C THR A 50 5.95 6.18 7.57
N PRO A 51 6.74 7.08 6.96
CA PRO A 51 6.22 8.37 6.53
C PRO A 51 5.08 8.21 5.53
N ILE A 52 4.05 9.05 5.68
CA ILE A 52 2.94 9.12 4.72
C ILE A 52 3.40 9.84 3.45
N VAL A 53 3.04 9.24 2.32
CA VAL A 53 3.10 9.78 0.97
C VAL A 53 1.68 10.15 0.54
N VAL A 54 1.53 11.36 0.00
CA VAL A 54 0.26 11.91 -0.47
C VAL A 54 0.32 11.98 -2.00
N ALA A 55 -0.62 11.31 -2.65
CA ALA A 55 -0.76 11.34 -4.10
C ALA A 55 -2.08 12.06 -4.46
N MET A 56 -1.95 13.22 -5.09
CA MET A 56 -3.12 13.92 -5.62
C MET A 56 -3.62 13.17 -6.84
N LYS A 57 -4.89 12.77 -6.80
CA LYS A 57 -5.58 12.16 -7.91
C LYS A 57 -6.47 13.20 -8.59
N SER A 58 -6.82 12.95 -9.84
CA SER A 58 -7.69 13.82 -10.65
C SER A 58 -9.20 13.61 -10.39
N ASP A 59 -9.55 12.73 -9.47
CA ASP A 59 -10.92 12.33 -9.08
C ASP A 59 -11.48 13.26 -7.97
N ASP A 60 -12.34 12.74 -7.08
CA ASP A 60 -13.20 13.41 -6.06
C ASP A 60 -12.50 14.37 -5.06
N GLY A 61 -11.25 14.78 -5.32
CA GLY A 61 -10.49 15.74 -4.53
C GLY A 61 -9.88 15.14 -3.25
N ILE A 62 -10.19 13.88 -2.93
CA ILE A 62 -9.60 13.18 -1.80
C ILE A 62 -8.24 12.59 -2.22
N PRO A 63 -7.13 12.98 -1.58
CA PRO A 63 -5.82 12.46 -1.95
C PRO A 63 -5.70 10.96 -1.62
N GLY A 64 -4.99 10.23 -2.47
CA GLY A 64 -4.51 8.90 -2.13
C GLY A 64 -3.43 8.97 -1.06
N ILE A 65 -3.51 8.08 -0.06
CA ILE A 65 -2.52 7.96 1.01
C ILE A 65 -1.80 6.63 0.86
N SER A 66 -0.47 6.66 1.00
CA SER A 66 0.37 5.46 1.07
C SER A 66 1.50 5.65 2.09
N GLY A 67 2.11 4.56 2.54
CA GLY A 67 3.38 4.62 3.28
C GLY A 67 4.57 4.55 2.33
N ASP A 68 5.67 5.26 2.63
CA ASP A 68 6.96 5.04 1.95
C ASP A 68 7.65 3.75 2.43
N TYR A 69 7.06 2.61 2.06
CA TYR A 69 7.57 1.29 2.41
C TYR A 69 8.92 0.99 1.77
N ARG A 70 9.30 1.71 0.71
CA ARG A 70 10.60 1.54 0.07
C ARG A 70 11.73 1.93 1.02
N LEU A 71 11.57 3.02 1.77
CA LEU A 71 12.57 3.48 2.75
C LEU A 71 12.53 2.69 4.07
N THR A 72 11.38 2.12 4.43
CA THR A 72 11.20 1.47 5.74
C THR A 72 11.11 -0.05 5.65
N LEU A 73 9.96 -0.58 5.25
CA LEU A 73 9.60 -1.98 5.41
C LEU A 73 10.29 -2.88 4.38
N ASN A 74 10.31 -2.48 3.09
CA ASN A 74 10.73 -3.34 1.98
C ASN A 74 12.17 -3.89 2.11
N PRO A 75 13.19 -3.14 2.57
CA PRO A 75 14.54 -3.67 2.77
C PRO A 75 14.63 -4.72 3.90
N ARG A 76 13.67 -4.73 4.82
CA ARG A 76 13.63 -5.63 6.00
C ARG A 76 12.75 -6.86 5.81
N LEU A 77 11.96 -6.90 4.75
CA LEU A 77 11.14 -8.06 4.46
C LEU A 77 11.99 -9.17 3.84
N ARG A 78 11.78 -10.41 4.28
CA ARG A 78 12.28 -11.57 3.54
C ARG A 78 11.67 -11.53 2.13
N ARG A 79 12.52 -11.49 1.10
CA ARG A 79 12.06 -11.60 -0.29
C ARG A 79 11.46 -12.99 -0.48
N CYS A 80 10.13 -13.05 -0.59
CA CYS A 80 9.47 -14.24 -1.09
C CYS A 80 9.30 -14.07 -2.60
N ALA A 81 10.03 -14.86 -3.38
CA ALA A 81 9.75 -14.96 -4.81
C ALA A 81 8.41 -15.69 -4.97
N ALA A 82 7.35 -14.96 -5.32
CA ALA A 82 6.14 -15.56 -5.83
C ALA A 82 6.37 -15.87 -7.30
N THR A 83 6.32 -17.14 -7.68
CA THR A 83 6.32 -17.53 -9.10
C THR A 83 4.96 -17.19 -9.67
N THR A 84 4.82 -15.97 -10.21
CA THR A 84 3.67 -15.65 -11.04
C THR A 84 3.78 -16.42 -12.35
N MET A 85 2.65 -16.93 -12.84
CA MET A 85 2.59 -17.56 -14.14
C MET A 85 3.06 -16.55 -15.20
N LYS A 86 3.97 -16.97 -16.09
CA LYS A 86 4.39 -16.11 -17.20
C LYS A 86 3.17 -15.71 -18.03
N PRO A 87 3.07 -14.46 -18.53
CA PRO A 87 1.94 -14.01 -19.34
C PRO A 87 1.64 -14.95 -20.50
N ALA A 88 2.67 -15.48 -21.19
CA ALA A 88 2.49 -16.45 -22.27
C ALA A 88 1.78 -17.75 -21.83
N ASN A 89 2.08 -18.24 -20.61
CA ASN A 89 1.42 -19.44 -20.08
C ASN A 89 -0.03 -19.14 -19.67
N PHE A 90 -0.29 -17.95 -19.13
CA PHE A 90 -1.65 -17.47 -18.89
C PHE A 90 -2.44 -17.40 -20.20
N MET A 91 -1.88 -16.78 -21.24
CA MET A 91 -2.54 -16.63 -22.54
C MET A 91 -2.83 -17.98 -23.21
N LYS A 92 -1.94 -18.98 -23.08
CA LYS A 92 -2.19 -20.35 -23.56
C LYS A 92 -3.43 -20.96 -22.91
N SER A 93 -3.67 -20.71 -21.63
CA SER A 93 -4.85 -21.25 -20.92
C SER A 93 -6.17 -20.66 -21.42
N LEU A 94 -6.12 -19.51 -22.10
CA LEU A 94 -7.30 -18.85 -22.68
C LEU A 94 -7.61 -19.31 -24.11
N HIS A 95 -6.77 -20.17 -24.70
CA HIS A 95 -6.96 -20.63 -26.07
C HIS A 95 -8.23 -21.48 -26.20
N GLY A 96 -9.13 -21.09 -27.08
CA GLY A 96 -10.43 -21.74 -27.27
C GLY A 96 -11.56 -21.18 -26.40
N CYS A 97 -11.28 -20.25 -25.50
CA CYS A 97 -12.32 -19.50 -24.81
C CYS A 97 -13.04 -18.56 -25.80
N GLN A 98 -14.37 -18.55 -25.76
CA GLN A 98 -15.20 -17.75 -26.66
C GLN A 98 -15.70 -16.44 -26.04
N TYR A 99 -15.77 -16.38 -24.70
CA TYR A 99 -16.30 -15.23 -23.96
C TYR A 99 -15.34 -14.84 -22.85
N PHE A 100 -15.12 -13.54 -22.70
CA PHE A 100 -14.27 -12.97 -21.68
C PHE A 100 -15.04 -11.87 -20.96
N SER A 101 -14.89 -11.80 -19.64
CA SER A 101 -15.39 -10.71 -18.83
C SER A 101 -14.25 -10.15 -17.99
N LYS A 102 -14.34 -8.85 -17.72
CA LYS A 102 -13.42 -8.14 -16.83
C LYS A 102 -14.25 -7.58 -15.69
N ILE A 103 -13.83 -7.85 -14.46
CA ILE A 103 -14.36 -7.15 -13.30
C ILE A 103 -13.78 -5.74 -13.36
N ASN A 104 -14.68 -4.75 -13.42
CA ASN A 104 -14.32 -3.34 -13.36
C ASN A 104 -14.10 -2.91 -11.91
#